data_AF-A0ABD3W670-F1
#
_entry.id   AF-A0ABD3W670-F1
#
_cell.length_a   1.000
_cell.length_b   1.000
_cell.length_c   1.000
_cell.angle_alpha   90.00
_cell.angle_beta   90.00
_cell.angle_gamma   90.00
#
_symmetry.space_group_name_H-M   'P 1'
#
loop_
_entity.id
_entity.type
_entity.pdbx_description
1 polymer ?
#
loop_
_entity_poly.entity_id
_entity_poly.type
_entity_poly.pdbx_seq_one_letter_code
_entity_poly.pdbx_strand_id
1 'polypeptide(L)'
;MEEELEVLKSIYCLPGECCIDGNEVKVLLHVNGDLNSSEDRKKSGDTKIDVQVVLDITSNYPEELPVISVLSDKIHRNILLEVKKNVHKQLEPYIGSPMICEIFNAFQKQLEDRKEVVFQALDSCNSAKHDNHSNLDENLIWMTLLHLDHMRSKNRYIKTITKWTENLNLTGRLIFFERLILIVLQGHHHDIKEYVNRQRSVNVDVDSRGQSCKERMLSVLSEQKMQDTNMRFQDFSVIDFYAAKELEDFFTHWNMRDLFVSHVKHLHGVCL
;
A
#
# COMPACT_ATOMS: atom_id res chain seq x y z
N MET A 1 12.37 -20.51 -15.55
CA MET A 1 12.52 -19.55 -14.43
C MET A 1 13.99 -19.22 -14.19
N GLU A 2 14.85 -20.18 -13.81
CA GLU A 2 16.28 -19.89 -13.55
C GLU A 2 16.98 -19.17 -14.71
N GLU A 3 16.76 -19.63 -15.96
CA GLU A 3 17.30 -18.97 -17.17
C GLU A 3 16.82 -17.51 -17.32
N GLU A 4 15.57 -17.20 -16.98
CA GLU A 4 15.05 -15.83 -17.06
C GLU A 4 15.70 -14.91 -16.02
N LEU A 5 15.95 -15.45 -14.82
CA LEU A 5 16.59 -14.70 -13.75
C LEU A 5 18.08 -14.46 -14.05
N GLU A 6 18.75 -15.40 -14.70
CA GLU A 6 20.13 -15.20 -15.18
C GLU A 6 20.21 -14.12 -16.26
N VAL A 7 19.29 -14.17 -17.23
CA VAL A 7 19.17 -13.12 -18.25
C VAL A 7 18.90 -11.78 -17.59
N LEU A 8 17.98 -11.71 -16.62
CA LEU A 8 17.66 -10.48 -15.92
C LEU A 8 18.86 -9.90 -15.16
N LYS A 9 19.63 -10.74 -14.46
CA LYS A 9 20.88 -10.33 -13.78
C LYS A 9 21.93 -9.82 -14.76
N SER A 10 21.97 -10.35 -15.98
CA SER A 10 22.90 -9.88 -17.01
C SER A 10 22.52 -8.50 -17.58
N ILE A 11 21.22 -8.19 -17.60
CA ILE A 11 20.69 -6.89 -18.05
C ILE A 11 20.90 -5.82 -16.97
N TYR A 12 20.51 -6.13 -15.73
CA TYR A 12 20.53 -5.21 -14.58
C TYR A 12 21.66 -5.57 -13.62
N CYS A 13 22.90 -5.33 -14.06
CA CYS A 13 24.10 -5.84 -13.41
C CYS A 13 24.79 -4.85 -12.47
N LEU A 14 24.34 -3.58 -12.37
CA LEU A 14 24.95 -2.63 -11.42
C LEU A 14 24.47 -2.86 -9.98
N PRO A 15 25.25 -2.45 -8.97
CA PRO A 15 24.87 -2.60 -7.57
C PRO A 15 23.52 -1.93 -7.26
N GLY A 16 22.56 -2.74 -6.78
CA GLY A 16 21.22 -2.27 -6.42
C GLY A 16 20.20 -2.21 -7.58
N GLU A 17 20.60 -2.54 -8.81
CA GLU A 17 19.67 -2.56 -9.95
C GLU A 17 18.81 -3.82 -10.00
N CYS A 18 19.32 -4.96 -9.53
CA CYS A 18 18.58 -6.21 -9.47
C CYS A 18 18.87 -6.94 -8.16
N CYS A 19 17.81 -7.34 -7.46
CA CYS A 19 17.90 -8.14 -6.24
C CYS A 19 16.89 -9.29 -6.36
N ILE A 20 17.37 -10.52 -6.15
CA ILE A 20 16.54 -11.73 -6.21
C ILE A 20 16.65 -12.41 -4.85
N ASP A 21 15.52 -12.58 -4.19
CA ASP A 21 15.41 -13.22 -2.87
C ASP A 21 14.27 -14.25 -2.89
N GLY A 22 14.65 -15.53 -3.00
CA GLY A 22 13.69 -16.63 -3.19
C GLY A 22 12.83 -16.43 -4.44
N ASN A 23 11.53 -16.25 -4.24
CA ASN A 23 10.55 -16.02 -5.32
C ASN A 23 10.36 -14.54 -5.66
N GLU A 24 10.99 -13.64 -4.90
CA GLU A 24 10.87 -12.21 -5.12
C GLU A 24 11.99 -11.69 -6.03
N VAL A 25 11.63 -10.91 -7.03
CA VAL A 25 12.53 -10.27 -7.98
C VAL A 25 12.29 -8.77 -7.95
N LYS A 26 13.29 -8.02 -7.53
CA LYS A 26 13.27 -6.55 -7.49
C LYS A 26 14.21 -6.01 -8.55
N VAL A 27 13.71 -5.10 -9.38
CA VAL A 27 14.52 -4.36 -10.36
C VAL A 27 14.27 -2.87 -10.22
N LEU A 28 15.35 -2.09 -10.26
CA LEU A 28 15.31 -0.63 -10.30
C LEU A 28 15.38 -0.16 -11.75
N LEU A 29 14.29 0.44 -12.23
CA LEU A 29 14.21 1.06 -13.54
C LEU A 29 14.52 2.55 -13.44
N HIS A 30 15.16 3.08 -14.47
CA HIS A 30 15.57 4.48 -14.54
C HIS A 30 14.87 5.20 -15.68
N VAL A 31 14.24 6.33 -15.36
CA VAL A 31 13.60 7.23 -16.33
C VAL A 31 14.38 8.54 -16.34
N ASN A 32 14.94 8.90 -17.49
CA ASN A 32 15.74 10.12 -17.64
C ASN A 32 14.87 11.22 -18.26
N GLY A 33 15.02 12.44 -17.73
CA GLY A 33 14.26 13.61 -18.19
C GLY A 33 15.15 14.62 -18.88
N ASP A 34 14.94 14.83 -20.18
CA ASP A 34 15.54 15.95 -20.91
C ASP A 34 14.68 17.20 -20.73
N LEU A 35 15.06 18.09 -19.81
CA LEU A 35 14.47 19.42 -19.69
C LEU A 35 14.94 20.30 -20.85
N ASN A 36 14.32 20.13 -22.02
CA ASN A 36 14.46 21.06 -23.14
C ASN A 36 13.38 22.13 -23.05
N SER A 37 13.64 23.23 -22.36
CA SER A 37 12.96 24.50 -22.66
C SER A 37 13.87 25.71 -22.48
N SER A 38 14.13 26.36 -23.62
CA SER A 38 14.50 27.76 -23.84
C SER A 38 15.77 28.34 -23.19
N GLU A 39 16.67 28.75 -24.08
CA GLU A 39 17.83 29.63 -23.96
C GLU A 39 17.86 30.56 -22.72
N ASP A 40 18.45 30.13 -21.61
CA ASP A 40 19.44 30.93 -20.86
C ASP A 40 20.14 30.14 -19.73
N ARG A 41 21.40 29.82 -20.00
CA ARG A 41 22.54 29.55 -19.08
C ARG A 41 22.29 28.88 -17.71
N LYS A 42 22.85 27.66 -17.63
CA LYS A 42 23.62 27.04 -16.51
C LYS A 42 22.84 26.43 -15.33
N LYS A 43 22.38 25.19 -15.53
CA LYS A 43 22.71 23.95 -14.77
C LYS A 43 21.71 22.86 -15.22
N SER A 44 22.01 22.15 -16.31
CA SER A 44 21.22 20.98 -16.71
C SER A 44 21.54 19.83 -15.75
N GLY A 45 20.77 19.73 -14.67
CA GLY A 45 20.73 18.51 -13.87
C GLY A 45 19.87 17.51 -14.62
N ASP A 46 20.51 16.48 -15.19
CA ASP A 46 19.83 15.31 -15.71
C ASP A 46 18.92 14.76 -14.60
N THR A 47 17.61 14.95 -14.73
CA THR A 47 16.68 14.61 -13.65
C THR A 47 16.34 13.15 -13.83
N LYS A 48 17.07 12.31 -13.10
CA LYS A 48 16.85 10.87 -13.06
C LYS A 48 15.76 10.51 -12.06
N ILE A 49 14.77 9.75 -12.51
CA ILE A 49 13.70 9.18 -11.67
C ILE A 49 13.89 7.67 -11.58
N ASP A 50 13.91 7.17 -10.35
CA ASP A 50 14.02 5.75 -10.07
C ASP A 50 12.63 5.16 -9.81
N VAL A 51 12.34 4.05 -10.48
CA VAL A 51 11.09 3.29 -10.36
C VAL A 51 11.43 1.84 -10.05
N GLN A 52 11.14 1.39 -8.83
CA GLN A 52 11.34 0.01 -8.43
C GLN A 52 10.12 -0.83 -8.83
N VAL A 53 10.37 -1.88 -9.60
CA VAL A 53 9.38 -2.91 -9.94
C VAL A 53 9.74 -4.18 -9.17
N VAL A 54 8.77 -4.72 -8.43
CA VAL A 54 8.91 -5.92 -7.63
C VAL A 54 7.94 -6.97 -8.14
N LEU A 55 8.44 -8.17 -8.41
CA LEU A 55 7.66 -9.33 -8.81
C LEU A 55 7.74 -10.36 -7.69
N ASP A 56 6.60 -10.86 -7.25
CA ASP A 56 6.52 -12.07 -6.45
C ASP A 56 6.05 -13.21 -7.37
N ILE A 57 6.98 -14.13 -7.64
CA ILE A 57 6.77 -15.25 -8.56
C ILE A 57 5.96 -16.32 -7.84
N THR A 58 4.71 -16.45 -8.25
CA THR A 58 3.77 -17.41 -7.70
C THR A 58 4.07 -18.83 -8.17
N SER A 59 3.51 -19.83 -7.48
CA SER A 59 3.73 -21.24 -7.81
C SER A 59 3.14 -21.67 -9.15
N ASN A 60 2.18 -20.92 -9.71
CA ASN A 60 1.59 -21.26 -11.01
C ASN A 60 2.19 -20.46 -12.18
N TYR A 61 3.24 -19.67 -11.93
CA TYR A 61 4.01 -19.08 -13.02
C TYR A 61 4.65 -20.18 -13.91
N PRO A 62 4.60 -20.07 -15.26
CA PRO A 62 4.14 -18.93 -16.08
C PRO A 62 2.67 -18.98 -16.52
N GLU A 63 1.87 -19.94 -16.04
CA GLU A 63 0.44 -20.05 -16.36
C GLU A 63 -0.40 -18.92 -15.77
N GLU A 64 0.15 -18.15 -14.83
CA GLU A 64 -0.41 -16.93 -14.31
C GLU A 64 0.65 -15.82 -14.21
N LEU A 65 0.18 -14.57 -14.19
CA LEU A 65 1.04 -13.42 -13.98
C LEU A 65 1.58 -13.41 -12.54
N PRO A 66 2.87 -13.09 -12.34
CA PRO A 66 3.39 -12.88 -11.00
C PRO A 66 2.73 -11.66 -10.36
N VAL A 67 2.75 -11.58 -9.03
CA VAL A 67 2.21 -10.41 -8.33
C VAL A 67 3.16 -9.24 -8.52
N ILE A 68 2.70 -8.21 -9.24
CA ILE A 68 3.50 -7.05 -9.62
C ILE A 68 3.27 -5.88 -8.66
N SER A 69 4.33 -5.33 -8.09
CA SER A 69 4.33 -4.07 -7.34
C SER A 69 5.23 -3.04 -8.00
N VAL A 70 4.81 -1.78 -8.02
CA VAL A 70 5.54 -0.67 -8.67
C VAL A 70 5.63 0.48 -7.69
N LEU A 71 6.83 0.98 -7.46
CA LEU A 71 7.18 1.97 -6.46
C LEU A 71 8.07 3.03 -7.08
N SER A 72 7.87 4.30 -6.75
CA SER A 72 8.79 5.37 -7.09
C SER A 72 8.61 6.51 -6.11
N ASP A 73 9.70 7.12 -5.68
CA ASP A 73 9.68 8.27 -4.77
C ASP A 73 9.29 9.57 -5.47
N LYS A 74 9.30 9.59 -6.81
CA LYS A 74 9.13 10.81 -7.62
C LYS A 74 7.93 10.76 -8.55
N ILE A 75 7.26 9.62 -8.70
CA ILE A 75 6.10 9.47 -9.58
C ILE A 75 4.82 9.30 -8.76
N HIS A 76 3.83 10.15 -9.04
CA HIS A 76 2.54 10.07 -8.38
C HIS A 76 1.87 8.69 -8.58
N ARG A 77 1.30 8.14 -7.50
CA ARG A 77 0.74 6.78 -7.46
C ARG A 77 -0.33 6.53 -8.54
N ASN A 78 -1.14 7.53 -8.91
CA ASN A 78 -2.14 7.36 -9.99
C ASN A 78 -1.49 7.04 -11.34
N ILE A 79 -0.33 7.65 -11.63
CA ILE A 79 0.44 7.39 -12.85
C ILE A 79 1.02 5.97 -12.78
N LEU A 80 1.57 5.56 -11.63
CA LEU A 80 2.09 4.19 -11.43
C LEU A 80 0.98 3.12 -11.55
N LEU A 81 -0.21 3.39 -11.02
CA LEU A 81 -1.37 2.49 -11.14
C LEU A 81 -1.84 2.37 -12.59
N GLU A 82 -1.85 3.48 -13.33
CA GLU A 82 -2.20 3.46 -14.75
C GLU A 82 -1.16 2.72 -15.58
N VAL A 83 0.14 2.96 -15.32
CA VAL A 83 1.26 2.23 -15.92
C VAL A 83 1.14 0.74 -15.63
N LYS A 84 0.96 0.34 -14.36
CA LYS A 84 0.75 -1.06 -13.97
C LYS A 84 -0.43 -1.70 -14.70
N LYS A 85 -1.56 -0.99 -14.81
CA LYS A 85 -2.75 -1.48 -15.52
C LYS A 85 -2.50 -1.68 -17.02
N ASN A 86 -1.76 -0.79 -17.66
CA ASN A 86 -1.44 -0.89 -19.08
C ASN A 86 -0.43 -2.00 -19.36
N VAL A 87 0.57 -2.16 -18.49
CA VAL A 87 1.53 -3.28 -18.57
C VAL A 87 0.80 -4.61 -18.41
N HIS A 88 -0.10 -4.73 -17.42
CA HIS A 88 -0.85 -5.96 -17.20
C HIS A 88 -1.66 -6.39 -18.44
N LYS A 89 -2.26 -5.44 -19.16
CA LYS A 89 -2.96 -5.72 -20.43
C LYS A 89 -2.02 -6.16 -21.55
N GLN A 90 -0.81 -5.61 -21.60
CA GLN A 90 0.19 -5.98 -22.62
C GLN A 90 0.75 -7.39 -22.40
N LEU A 91 0.68 -7.90 -21.16
CA LEU A 91 1.24 -9.19 -20.79
C LEU A 91 0.24 -10.35 -20.91
N GLU A 92 -1.06 -10.09 -21.10
CA GLU A 92 -2.08 -11.13 -21.30
C GLU A 92 -1.71 -12.17 -22.38
N PRO A 93 -1.12 -11.81 -23.54
CA PRO A 93 -0.73 -12.77 -24.57
C PRO A 93 0.44 -13.68 -24.20
N TYR A 94 1.19 -13.35 -23.13
CA TYR A 94 2.39 -14.08 -22.70
C TYR A 94 2.07 -15.13 -21.64
N ILE A 95 0.83 -15.17 -21.14
CA ILE A 95 0.37 -16.19 -20.17
C ILE A 95 0.58 -17.60 -20.74
N GLY A 96 1.20 -18.47 -19.95
CA GLY A 96 1.64 -19.81 -20.36
C GLY A 96 3.05 -19.85 -20.96
N SER A 97 3.78 -18.72 -20.96
CA SER A 97 5.17 -18.64 -21.43
C SER A 97 6.06 -17.83 -20.46
N PRO A 98 7.37 -18.15 -20.36
CA PRO A 98 8.35 -17.32 -19.65
C PRO A 98 8.26 -15.84 -20.06
N MET A 99 8.06 -14.92 -19.11
CA MET A 99 7.73 -13.52 -19.35
C MET A 99 8.37 -12.52 -18.36
N ILE A 100 9.27 -12.92 -17.45
CA ILE A 100 9.87 -12.00 -16.45
C ILE A 100 10.56 -10.82 -17.14
N CYS A 101 11.33 -11.08 -18.19
CA CYS A 101 11.98 -10.02 -18.96
C CYS A 101 10.97 -9.11 -19.68
N GLU A 102 9.89 -9.69 -20.22
CA GLU A 102 8.83 -8.95 -20.90
C GLU A 102 8.11 -8.00 -19.96
N ILE A 103 7.93 -8.38 -18.69
CA ILE A 103 7.35 -7.51 -17.66
C ILE A 103 8.19 -6.23 -17.48
N PHE A 104 9.49 -6.37 -17.24
CA PHE A 104 10.36 -5.20 -17.03
C PHE A 104 10.49 -4.35 -18.29
N ASN A 105 10.57 -4.97 -19.47
CA ASN A 105 10.58 -4.26 -20.74
C ASN A 105 9.28 -3.46 -20.96
N ALA A 106 8.12 -4.05 -20.63
CA ALA A 106 6.84 -3.38 -20.73
C ALA A 106 6.73 -2.19 -19.76
N PHE A 107 7.25 -2.32 -18.53
CA PHE A 107 7.33 -1.19 -17.59
C PHE A 107 8.24 -0.09 -18.09
N GLN A 108 9.45 -0.44 -18.54
CA GLN A 108 10.41 0.55 -19.05
C GLN A 108 9.83 1.32 -20.24
N LYS A 109 9.18 0.61 -21.17
CA LYS A 109 8.49 1.22 -22.31
C LYS A 109 7.36 2.15 -21.87
N GLN A 110 6.47 1.71 -20.96
CA GLN A 110 5.36 2.54 -20.49
C GLN A 110 5.81 3.80 -19.74
N LEU A 111 6.91 3.73 -19.01
CA LEU A 111 7.50 4.87 -18.31
C LEU A 111 8.12 5.86 -19.30
N GLU A 112 8.82 5.37 -20.32
CA GLU A 112 9.40 6.20 -21.38
C GLU A 112 8.32 6.88 -22.23
N ASP A 113 7.29 6.15 -22.63
CA ASP A 113 6.15 6.67 -23.41
C ASP A 113 5.41 7.80 -22.66
N ARG A 114 5.49 7.81 -21.33
CA ARG A 114 4.78 8.76 -20.44
C ARG A 114 5.71 9.75 -19.74
N LYS A 115 6.97 9.83 -20.16
CA LYS A 115 7.99 10.66 -19.51
C LYS A 115 7.55 12.10 -19.31
N GLU A 116 6.92 12.72 -20.29
CA GLU A 116 6.49 14.13 -20.19
C GLU A 116 5.48 14.35 -19.06
N VAL A 117 4.52 13.42 -18.89
CA VAL A 117 3.53 13.47 -17.81
C VAL A 117 4.18 13.20 -16.45
N VAL A 118 5.13 12.26 -16.42
CA VAL A 118 5.91 11.89 -15.24
C VAL A 118 6.74 13.08 -14.74
N PHE A 119 7.35 13.84 -15.64
CA PHE A 119 8.17 15.02 -15.31
C PHE A 119 7.36 16.30 -15.09
N GLN A 120 6.23 16.53 -15.80
CA GLN A 120 5.36 17.70 -15.55
C GLN A 120 4.72 17.70 -14.15
N ALA A 121 4.50 16.51 -13.57
CA ALA A 121 4.03 16.36 -12.19
C ALA A 121 5.06 16.83 -11.15
N LEU A 122 6.36 16.87 -11.51
CA LEU A 122 7.43 17.37 -10.64
C LEU A 122 7.55 18.90 -10.69
N ASP A 123 7.28 19.55 -11.83
CA ASP A 123 7.42 21.01 -11.98
C ASP A 123 6.24 21.80 -11.40
N SER A 124 5.08 21.18 -11.22
CA SER A 124 3.85 21.85 -10.75
C SER A 124 3.84 22.18 -9.24
N CYS A 125 4.90 21.82 -8.49
CA CYS A 125 4.99 22.02 -7.04
C CYS A 125 5.57 23.39 -6.60
N ASN A 126 5.97 24.27 -7.51
CA ASN A 126 6.62 25.56 -7.17
C ASN A 126 5.67 26.76 -6.99
N SER A 127 4.36 26.59 -6.92
CA SER A 127 3.45 27.72 -6.67
C SER A 127 2.15 27.32 -5.98
N ALA A 128 2.18 27.19 -4.65
CA ALA A 128 1.23 27.87 -3.74
C ALA A 128 1.44 27.37 -2.29
N LYS A 129 1.54 28.32 -1.38
CA LYS A 129 1.72 28.15 0.06
C LYS A 129 0.43 27.64 0.71
N HIS A 130 0.50 26.55 1.48
CA HIS A 130 -0.03 26.53 2.85
C HIS A 130 0.47 25.32 3.67
N ASP A 131 0.96 25.68 4.85
CA ASP A 131 1.26 24.92 6.06
C ASP A 131 2.38 23.87 6.15
N ASN A 132 3.26 24.17 7.10
CA ASN A 132 4.45 23.45 7.51
C ASN A 132 4.06 22.21 8.33
N HIS A 133 4.38 21.03 7.81
CA HIS A 133 4.90 19.94 8.62
C HIS A 133 5.98 19.21 7.81
N SER A 134 7.12 18.96 8.45
CA SER A 134 8.36 18.45 7.87
C SER A 134 8.18 17.25 6.93
N ASN A 135 8.60 17.45 5.67
CA ASN A 135 8.45 16.60 4.49
C ASN A 135 9.37 15.34 4.47
N LEU A 136 9.64 14.75 5.64
CA LEU A 136 10.41 13.51 5.80
C LEU A 136 9.54 12.30 6.20
N ASP A 137 8.28 12.56 6.60
CA ASP A 137 7.37 11.55 7.18
C ASP A 137 6.37 10.97 6.16
N GLU A 138 6.35 11.49 4.92
CA GLU A 138 5.35 11.11 3.92
C GLU A 138 5.57 9.73 3.30
N ASN A 139 6.79 9.16 3.36
CA ASN A 139 7.06 7.79 2.90
C ASN A 139 6.98 6.72 4.00
N LEU A 140 6.77 7.13 5.26
CA LEU A 140 6.62 6.21 6.38
C LEU A 140 5.18 5.70 6.42
N ILE A 141 5.03 4.38 6.25
CA ILE A 141 3.75 3.72 6.49
C ILE A 141 3.58 3.53 7.98
N TRP A 142 2.43 3.97 8.46
CA TRP A 142 2.01 3.78 9.82
C TRP A 142 1.02 2.64 9.89
N MET A 143 1.09 1.91 10.98
CA MET A 143 0.09 0.94 11.38
C MET A 143 -0.63 1.50 12.61
N THR A 144 -1.96 1.39 12.63
CA THR A 144 -2.77 1.76 13.78
C THR A 144 -3.72 0.64 14.14
N LEU A 145 -3.73 0.26 15.41
CA LEU A 145 -4.70 -0.66 15.99
C LEU A 145 -5.77 0.15 16.71
N LEU A 146 -7.01 -0.01 16.28
CA LEU A 146 -8.19 0.65 16.82
C LEU A 146 -9.11 -0.37 17.49
N HIS A 147 -9.80 0.07 18.53
CA HIS A 147 -10.86 -0.68 19.19
C HIS A 147 -12.17 0.11 19.16
N LEU A 148 -13.23 -0.59 18.76
CA LEU A 148 -14.61 -0.10 18.77
C LEU A 148 -15.37 -0.78 19.91
N ASP A 149 -16.04 0.02 20.72
CA ASP A 149 -16.82 -0.48 21.86
C ASP A 149 -18.05 -1.28 21.42
N HIS A 150 -18.79 -0.76 20.43
CA HIS A 150 -19.99 -1.41 19.92
C HIS A 150 -20.29 -0.98 18.49
N MET A 151 -20.99 -1.82 17.74
CA MET A 151 -21.50 -1.52 16.41
C MET A 151 -22.97 -1.93 16.34
N ARG A 152 -23.91 -0.96 16.26
CA ARG A 152 -25.35 -1.26 16.22
C ARG A 152 -25.82 -1.70 14.83
N SER A 153 -25.17 -1.26 13.77
CA SER A 153 -25.52 -1.65 12.39
C SER A 153 -24.33 -2.20 11.59
N LYS A 154 -24.01 -3.49 11.78
CA LYS A 154 -22.84 -4.15 11.16
C LYS A 154 -22.69 -3.88 9.67
N ASN A 155 -23.72 -4.18 8.87
CA ASN A 155 -23.65 -4.05 7.41
C ASN A 155 -23.50 -2.60 6.94
N ARG A 156 -24.19 -1.65 7.58
CA ARG A 156 -24.09 -0.22 7.22
C ARG A 156 -22.70 0.32 7.56
N TYR A 157 -22.21 -0.06 8.73
CA TYR A 157 -20.92 0.35 9.23
C TYR A 157 -19.80 -0.15 8.32
N ILE A 158 -19.79 -1.46 8.01
CA ILE A 158 -18.84 -2.09 7.08
C ILE A 158 -18.79 -1.33 5.76
N LYS A 159 -19.94 -1.12 5.11
CA LYS A 159 -20.00 -0.38 3.83
C LYS A 159 -19.40 1.02 3.92
N THR A 160 -19.64 1.71 5.03
CA THR A 160 -19.16 3.08 5.22
C THR A 160 -17.65 3.10 5.42
N ILE A 161 -17.11 2.23 6.28
CA ILE A 161 -15.67 2.22 6.55
C ILE A 161 -14.87 1.67 5.37
N THR A 162 -15.37 0.66 4.64
CA THR A 162 -14.73 0.16 3.42
C THR A 162 -14.60 1.28 2.38
N LYS A 163 -15.67 2.07 2.19
CA LYS A 163 -15.61 3.25 1.31
C LYS A 163 -14.60 4.29 1.79
N TRP A 164 -14.49 4.51 3.10
CA TRP A 164 -13.51 5.46 3.64
C TRP A 164 -12.08 4.97 3.46
N THR A 165 -11.81 3.69 3.71
CA THR A 165 -10.48 3.11 3.53
C THR A 165 -10.06 3.13 2.06
N GLU A 166 -10.98 2.85 1.13
CA GLU A 166 -10.74 3.02 -0.31
C GLU A 166 -10.40 4.47 -0.67
N ASN A 167 -11.22 5.43 -0.21
CA ASN A 167 -11.03 6.86 -0.50
C ASN A 167 -9.75 7.45 0.10
N LEU A 168 -9.27 6.89 1.22
CA LEU A 168 -8.06 7.31 1.92
C LEU A 168 -6.85 6.42 1.58
N ASN A 169 -7.00 5.49 0.62
CA ASN A 169 -5.95 4.55 0.22
C ASN A 169 -5.33 3.80 1.42
N LEU A 170 -6.16 3.45 2.41
CA LEU A 170 -5.80 2.68 3.59
C LEU A 170 -6.07 1.19 3.32
N THR A 171 -5.15 0.34 3.75
CA THR A 171 -5.33 -1.11 3.80
C THR A 171 -5.47 -1.58 5.24
N GLY A 172 -5.98 -2.78 5.48
CA GLY A 172 -6.30 -3.17 6.84
C GLY A 172 -7.22 -4.36 7.01
N ARG A 173 -7.61 -4.61 8.25
CA ARG A 173 -8.59 -5.63 8.61
C ARG A 173 -9.58 -5.06 9.61
N LEU A 174 -10.87 -5.25 9.35
CA LEU A 174 -11.92 -5.15 10.37
C LEU A 174 -12.12 -6.53 10.96
N ILE A 175 -11.82 -6.69 12.25
CA ILE A 175 -11.81 -7.97 12.93
C ILE A 175 -12.95 -8.00 13.94
N PHE A 176 -13.77 -9.05 13.86
CA PHE A 176 -14.78 -9.38 14.85
C PHE A 176 -14.36 -10.64 15.61
N PHE A 177 -14.43 -10.59 16.94
CA PHE A 177 -14.23 -11.75 17.79
C PHE A 177 -15.15 -11.63 19.02
N GLU A 178 -16.17 -12.48 19.11
CA GLU A 178 -17.25 -12.33 20.09
C GLU A 178 -17.88 -10.92 20.08
N ARG A 179 -17.67 -10.13 21.14
CA ARG A 179 -18.10 -8.73 21.25
C ARG A 179 -16.99 -7.73 20.90
N LEU A 180 -15.77 -8.22 20.73
CA LEU A 180 -14.60 -7.42 20.40
C LEU A 180 -14.65 -7.01 18.92
N ILE A 181 -14.44 -5.71 18.68
CA ILE A 181 -14.37 -5.14 17.34
C ILE A 181 -13.06 -4.37 17.23
N LEU A 182 -12.15 -4.86 16.38
CA LEU A 182 -10.86 -4.23 16.13
C LEU A 182 -10.76 -3.75 14.69
N ILE A 183 -10.02 -2.68 14.48
CA ILE A 183 -9.60 -2.26 13.14
C ILE A 183 -8.09 -2.13 13.14
N VAL A 184 -7.43 -2.88 12.27
CA VAL A 184 -6.02 -2.64 11.94
C VAL A 184 -5.99 -1.84 10.65
N LEU A 185 -5.33 -0.69 10.65
CA LEU A 185 -5.14 0.17 9.48
C LEU A 185 -3.67 0.33 9.18
N GLN A 186 -3.33 0.33 7.90
CA GLN A 186 -2.02 0.62 7.37
C GLN A 186 -2.13 1.67 6.27
N GLY A 187 -1.24 2.66 6.28
CA GLY A 187 -1.24 3.74 5.29
C GLY A 187 -0.40 4.92 5.75
N HIS A 188 -0.53 6.06 5.07
CA HIS A 188 0.12 7.28 5.52
C HIS A 188 -0.50 7.77 6.82
N HIS A 189 0.33 8.37 7.67
CA HIS A 189 -0.11 8.89 8.96
C HIS A 189 -1.28 9.87 8.83
N HIS A 190 -1.23 10.78 7.86
CA HIS A 190 -2.27 11.79 7.66
C HIS A 190 -3.61 11.17 7.26
N ASP A 191 -3.60 10.13 6.41
CA ASP A 191 -4.80 9.40 6.00
C ASP A 191 -5.42 8.62 7.17
N ILE A 192 -4.59 8.00 8.02
CA ILE A 192 -5.07 7.34 9.23
C ILE A 192 -5.69 8.37 10.19
N LYS A 193 -5.06 9.54 10.38
CA LYS A 193 -5.65 10.61 11.20
C LYS A 193 -6.97 11.10 10.63
N GLU A 194 -7.07 11.26 9.30
CA GLU A 194 -8.32 11.63 8.65
C GLU A 194 -9.40 10.54 8.80
N TYR A 195 -9.04 9.26 8.72
CA TYR A 195 -9.98 8.17 9.02
C TYR A 195 -10.51 8.24 10.46
N VAL A 196 -9.61 8.43 11.43
CA VAL A 196 -9.99 8.56 12.85
C VAL A 196 -10.85 9.81 13.07
N ASN A 197 -10.56 10.90 12.38
CA ASN A 197 -11.36 12.13 12.42
C ASN A 197 -12.76 11.90 11.83
N ARG A 198 -12.88 11.24 10.67
CA ARG A 198 -14.17 10.86 10.07
C ARG A 198 -14.98 9.98 11.00
N GLN A 199 -14.34 9.04 11.68
CA GLN A 199 -15.04 8.20 12.66
C GLN A 199 -15.72 9.01 13.77
N ARG A 200 -15.00 9.99 14.31
CA ARG A 200 -15.51 10.84 15.40
C ARG A 200 -16.53 11.87 14.92
N SER A 201 -16.43 12.32 13.67
CA SER A 201 -17.16 13.48 13.16
C SER A 201 -18.40 13.13 12.32
N VAL A 202 -18.44 11.95 11.68
CA VAL A 202 -19.51 11.53 10.76
C VAL A 202 -20.43 10.50 11.41
N ASN A 203 -21.71 10.50 11.02
CA ASN A 203 -22.68 9.51 11.48
C ASN A 203 -22.46 8.16 10.76
N VAL A 204 -21.68 7.28 11.35
CA VAL A 204 -21.34 5.96 10.79
C VAL A 204 -22.21 4.83 11.35
N ASP A 205 -22.76 4.99 12.55
CA ASP A 205 -23.55 3.96 13.23
C ASP A 205 -25.00 4.43 13.45
N VAL A 206 -25.78 3.68 14.23
CA VAL A 206 -27.11 4.05 14.68
C VAL A 206 -27.22 4.05 16.20
N ASP A 207 -28.07 4.92 16.75
CA ASP A 207 -28.36 4.97 18.17
C ASP A 207 -29.29 3.82 18.61
N SER A 208 -29.62 3.74 19.90
CA SER A 208 -30.55 2.73 20.41
C SER A 208 -31.99 2.87 19.88
N ARG A 209 -32.28 3.95 19.14
CA ARG A 209 -33.57 4.22 18.48
C ARG A 209 -33.48 4.00 16.95
N GLY A 210 -32.33 3.53 16.44
CA GLY A 210 -32.10 3.28 15.01
C GLY A 210 -31.78 4.53 14.18
N GLN A 211 -31.60 5.70 14.80
CA GLN A 211 -31.24 6.93 14.10
C GLN A 211 -29.73 7.02 13.87
N SER A 212 -29.28 7.63 12.77
CA SER A 212 -27.86 7.74 12.47
C SER A 212 -27.10 8.48 13.59
N CYS A 213 -26.04 7.88 14.12
CA CYS A 213 -25.21 8.46 15.18
C CYS A 213 -23.72 8.40 14.84
N LYS A 214 -22.96 9.28 15.48
CA LYS A 214 -21.49 9.28 15.40
C LYS A 214 -20.92 8.18 16.29
N GLU A 215 -19.77 7.66 15.90
CA GLU A 215 -18.98 6.78 16.76
C GLU A 215 -18.11 7.63 17.69
N ARG A 216 -18.50 7.71 18.96
CA ARG A 216 -17.80 8.53 19.95
C ARG A 216 -16.77 7.73 20.75
N MET A 217 -16.87 6.40 20.75
CA MET A 217 -16.13 5.50 21.63
C MET A 217 -15.08 4.68 20.88
N LEU A 218 -14.50 5.27 19.83
CA LEU A 218 -13.30 4.75 19.18
C LEU A 218 -12.05 5.00 20.05
N SER A 219 -11.35 3.94 20.39
CA SER A 219 -10.06 3.98 21.09
C SER A 219 -8.92 3.66 20.12
N VAL A 220 -7.87 4.48 20.14
CA VAL A 220 -6.60 4.17 19.45
C VAL A 220 -5.75 3.40 20.46
N LEU A 221 -5.53 2.11 20.21
CA LEU A 221 -4.77 1.24 21.12
C LEU A 221 -3.26 1.36 20.90
N SER A 222 -2.85 1.42 19.64
CA SER A 222 -1.46 1.57 19.25
C SER A 222 -1.34 2.26 17.90
N GLU A 223 -0.26 3.02 17.72
CA GLU A 223 0.09 3.70 16.49
C GLU A 223 1.61 3.65 16.34
N GLN A 224 2.09 2.98 15.29
CA GLN A 224 3.52 2.70 15.12
C GLN A 224 3.97 2.83 13.68
N LYS A 225 5.21 3.31 13.48
CA LYS A 225 5.88 3.33 12.18
C LYS A 225 6.26 1.91 11.78
N MET A 226 5.88 1.49 10.57
CA MET A 226 6.28 0.19 10.03
C MET A 226 7.71 0.27 9.51
N GLN A 227 8.60 -0.55 10.07
CA GLN A 227 10.00 -0.65 9.65
C GLN A 227 10.21 -1.67 8.52
N ASP A 228 9.29 -2.62 8.36
CA ASP A 228 9.38 -3.70 7.39
C ASP A 228 8.12 -3.71 6.49
N THR A 229 8.33 -3.67 5.17
CA THR A 229 7.26 -3.53 4.16
C THR A 229 6.59 -4.85 3.80
N ASN A 230 7.12 -5.98 4.26
CA ASN A 230 6.66 -7.33 3.91
C ASN A 230 5.35 -7.74 4.62
N MET A 231 4.87 -6.96 5.58
CA MET A 231 3.65 -7.23 6.37
C MET A 231 2.50 -6.29 5.99
N ARG A 232 2.49 -5.80 4.75
CA ARG A 232 1.45 -4.90 4.26
C ARG A 232 0.22 -5.67 3.81
N PHE A 233 -0.94 -5.29 4.33
CA PHE A 233 -2.20 -5.72 3.76
C PHE A 233 -2.32 -5.16 2.34
N GLN A 234 -2.75 -6.01 1.41
CA GLN A 234 -2.98 -5.62 0.02
C GLN A 234 -4.31 -4.88 -0.16
N ASP A 235 -5.25 -5.10 0.76
CA ASP A 235 -6.62 -4.62 0.72
C ASP A 235 -7.16 -4.29 2.12
N PHE A 236 -8.38 -3.78 2.18
CA PHE A 236 -9.17 -3.74 3.40
C PHE A 236 -10.26 -4.80 3.35
N SER A 237 -10.26 -5.74 4.31
CA SER A 237 -11.25 -6.81 4.36
C SER A 237 -11.76 -7.07 5.77
N VAL A 238 -12.90 -7.75 5.86
CA VAL A 238 -13.57 -8.09 7.12
C VAL A 238 -13.30 -9.55 7.46
N ILE A 239 -12.90 -9.82 8.70
CA ILE A 239 -12.62 -11.17 9.20
C ILE A 239 -13.40 -11.38 10.51
N ASP A 240 -14.06 -12.53 10.62
CA ASP A 240 -14.69 -12.99 11.85
C ASP A 240 -13.86 -14.18 12.40
N PHE A 241 -13.40 -14.08 13.64
CA PHE A 241 -12.75 -15.17 14.36
C PHE A 241 -13.71 -15.76 15.39
N TYR A 242 -13.55 -17.05 15.68
CA TYR A 242 -14.41 -17.77 16.62
C TYR A 242 -13.63 -18.39 17.79
N ALA A 243 -12.29 -18.44 17.70
CA ALA A 243 -11.43 -18.85 18.81
C ALA A 243 -10.33 -17.81 19.10
N ALA A 244 -10.03 -17.59 20.38
CA ALA A 244 -8.98 -16.66 20.81
C ALA A 244 -7.60 -17.00 20.23
N LYS A 245 -7.35 -18.30 20.00
CA LYS A 245 -6.13 -18.77 19.36
C LYS A 245 -6.03 -18.34 17.88
N GLU A 246 -7.13 -18.35 17.13
CA GLU A 246 -7.13 -17.88 15.73
C GLU A 246 -6.80 -16.39 15.66
N LEU A 247 -7.30 -15.61 16.63
CA LEU A 247 -6.96 -14.20 16.77
C LEU A 247 -5.48 -14.01 17.09
N GLU A 248 -4.92 -14.75 18.06
CA GLU A 248 -3.48 -14.71 18.38
C GLU A 248 -2.61 -15.13 17.19
N ASP A 249 -2.99 -16.20 16.49
CA ASP A 249 -2.29 -16.72 15.31
C ASP A 249 -2.29 -15.68 14.18
N PHE A 250 -3.40 -14.95 13.98
CA PHE A 250 -3.46 -13.82 13.04
C PHE A 250 -2.44 -12.74 13.40
N PHE A 251 -2.43 -12.26 14.64
CA PHE A 251 -1.47 -11.22 15.04
C PHE A 251 -0.03 -11.74 14.95
N THR A 252 0.21 -13.02 15.23
CA THR A 252 1.55 -13.62 15.12
C THR A 252 1.98 -13.74 13.66
N HIS A 253 1.10 -14.20 12.77
CA HIS A 253 1.37 -14.35 11.34
C HIS A 253 1.75 -13.02 10.68
N TRP A 254 1.10 -11.92 11.08
CA TRP A 254 1.38 -10.58 10.58
C TRP A 254 2.48 -9.85 11.37
N ASN A 255 3.29 -10.56 12.16
CA ASN A 255 4.37 -10.01 12.98
C ASN A 255 3.92 -8.86 13.91
N MET A 256 2.67 -8.96 14.39
CA MET A 256 2.02 -8.03 15.32
C MET A 256 1.80 -8.67 16.69
N ARG A 257 2.54 -9.73 17.03
CA ARG A 257 2.36 -10.47 18.29
C ARG A 257 2.49 -9.56 19.52
N ASP A 258 3.41 -8.61 19.48
CA ASP A 258 3.61 -7.66 20.58
C ASP A 258 2.37 -6.77 20.79
N LEU A 259 1.69 -6.36 19.73
CA LEU A 259 0.42 -5.62 19.83
C LEU A 259 -0.68 -6.46 20.45
N PHE A 260 -0.73 -7.75 20.10
CA PHE A 260 -1.69 -8.67 20.70
C PHE A 260 -1.46 -8.81 22.20
N VAL A 261 -0.22 -9.07 22.62
CA VAL A 261 0.14 -9.26 24.03
C VAL A 261 -0.08 -7.97 24.84
N SER A 262 0.32 -6.82 24.31
CA SER A 262 0.28 -5.54 25.04
C SER A 262 -1.10 -4.89 25.08
N HIS A 263 -1.92 -5.06 24.05
CA HIS A 263 -3.18 -4.34 23.92
C HIS A 263 -4.41 -5.25 23.81
N VAL A 264 -4.36 -6.32 23.00
CA VAL A 264 -5.56 -7.10 22.65
C VAL A 264 -5.91 -8.14 23.71
N LYS A 265 -4.92 -8.85 24.24
CA LYS A 265 -5.08 -9.93 25.23
C LYS A 265 -5.81 -9.48 26.51
N HIS A 266 -5.75 -8.19 26.82
CA HIS A 266 -6.34 -7.61 28.02
C HIS A 266 -7.76 -7.06 27.81
N LEU A 267 -8.26 -7.05 26.57
CA LEU A 267 -9.60 -6.58 26.26
C LEU A 267 -10.65 -7.61 26.66
N HIS A 268 -11.80 -7.11 27.10
CA HIS A 268 -12.90 -7.95 27.55
C HIS A 268 -13.39 -8.87 26.40
N GLY A 269 -13.45 -10.18 26.64
CA GLY A 269 -13.82 -11.19 25.63
C GLY A 269 -12.66 -12.04 25.12
N VAL A 270 -11.40 -11.67 25.38
CA VAL A 270 -10.24 -12.50 25.03
C VAL A 270 -9.84 -13.37 26.22
N CYS A 271 -10.35 -14.60 26.29
CA CYS A 271 -9.89 -15.62 27.23
C CYS A 271 -8.94 -16.60 26.51
N LEU A 272 -7.65 -16.55 26.86
CA LEU A 272 -6.63 -17.54 26.49
C LEU A 272 -6.41 -18.53 27.62
#